data_AF-A0A929Z0I7-F1
#
_entry.id   AF-A0A929Z0I7-F1
#
_cell.length_a   1.000
_cell.length_b   1.000
_cell.length_c   1.000
_cell.angle_alpha   90.00
_cell.angle_beta   90.00
_cell.angle_gamma   90.00
#
_symmetry.space_group_name_H-M   'P 1'
#
loop_
_entity.id
_entity.type
_entity.pdbx_description
1 polymer ?
#
loop_
_entity_poly.entity_id
_entity_poly.type
_entity_poly.pdbx_seq_one_letter_code
_entity_poly.pdbx_strand_id
1 'polypeptide(L)'
;MSKSLRTLKVVIPDGNPLNYKQVVGGSDCVMHVLSRSFCISEHLNELKGMQRPALYLLIDEKGKGYIGQTKGFAARVKDHLAKKPWWTRAYVFVSASG
;
A
#
# COMPACT_ATOMS: atom_id res chain seq x y z
N MET A 1 28.70 10.63 7.84
CA MET A 1 27.62 9.85 8.48
C MET A 1 27.42 8.58 7.67
N SER A 2 27.68 7.41 8.24
CA SER A 2 27.43 6.12 7.57
C SER A 2 25.91 5.93 7.42
N LYS A 3 25.41 5.79 6.19
CA LYS A 3 24.01 5.43 5.96
C LYS A 3 23.83 3.98 6.40
N SER A 4 23.26 3.79 7.59
CA SER A 4 22.81 2.47 8.03
C SER A 4 21.72 1.98 7.08
N LEU A 5 21.92 0.82 6.47
CA LEU A 5 20.92 0.16 5.65
C LEU A 5 19.78 -0.30 6.56
N ARG A 6 18.58 0.25 6.34
CA ARG A 6 17.36 -0.21 7.01
C ARG A 6 16.60 -1.14 6.09
N THR A 7 16.52 -2.40 6.47
CA THR A 7 15.75 -3.42 5.75
C THR A 7 14.34 -3.49 6.31
N LEU A 8 13.34 -3.28 5.46
CA LEU A 8 11.95 -3.53 5.79
C LEU A 8 11.59 -4.97 5.43
N LYS A 9 11.42 -5.84 6.44
CA LYS A 9 10.93 -7.20 6.24
C LYS A 9 9.43 -7.23 6.50
N VAL A 10 8.68 -7.65 5.49
CA VAL A 10 7.22 -7.68 5.53
C VAL A 10 6.78 -9.12 5.28
N VAL A 11 5.98 -9.66 6.20
CA VAL A 11 5.27 -10.92 5.98
C VAL A 11 3.86 -10.54 5.54
N ILE A 12 3.52 -10.90 4.30
CA ILE A 12 2.18 -10.74 3.76
C ILE A 12 1.45 -12.05 4.04
N PRO A 13 0.53 -12.10 5.03
CA PRO A 13 -0.28 -13.29 5.23
C PRO A 13 -1.15 -13.52 3.99
N ASP A 14 -1.20 -14.77 3.56
CA ASP A 14 -2.15 -15.30 2.60
C ASP A 14 -3.59 -15.18 3.16
N GLY A 15 -4.53 -14.76 2.30
CA GLY A 15 -5.94 -14.53 2.69
C GLY A 15 -6.54 -13.22 2.17
N ASN A 16 -7.87 -13.15 2.13
CA ASN A 16 -8.61 -11.94 1.74
C ASN A 16 -8.72 -10.99 2.94
N PRO A 17 -8.23 -9.74 2.87
CA PRO A 17 -8.29 -8.78 3.98
C PRO A 17 -9.70 -8.21 4.23
N LEU A 18 -10.74 -8.62 3.49
CA LEU A 18 -12.10 -8.06 3.58
C LEU A 18 -12.07 -6.52 3.50
N ASN A 19 -11.65 -6.04 2.33
CA ASN A 19 -11.54 -4.62 1.94
C ASN A 19 -10.31 -3.86 2.45
N TYR A 20 -10.00 -3.91 3.75
CA TYR A 20 -8.88 -3.16 4.35
C TYR A 20 -8.29 -3.89 5.56
N LYS A 21 -6.96 -3.98 5.63
CA LYS A 21 -6.24 -4.45 6.81
C LYS A 21 -4.97 -3.62 7.04
N GLN A 22 -4.75 -3.20 8.28
CA GLN A 22 -3.48 -2.61 8.69
C GLN A 22 -2.59 -3.68 9.33
N VAL A 23 -1.32 -3.73 8.95
CA VAL A 23 -0.31 -4.62 9.51
C VAL A 23 0.83 -3.77 10.03
N VAL A 24 1.04 -3.83 11.34
CA VAL A 24 2.09 -3.11 12.05
C VAL A 24 3.15 -4.13 12.48
N GLY A 25 4.35 -4.03 11.91
CA GLY A 25 5.50 -4.84 12.34
C GLY A 25 6.29 -4.14 13.45
N GLY A 26 7.36 -4.77 13.95
CA GLY A 26 8.29 -4.15 14.91
C GLY A 26 9.20 -3.05 14.32
N SER A 27 8.87 -2.52 13.14
CA SER A 27 9.61 -1.47 12.44
C SER A 27 8.81 -0.17 12.42
N ASP A 28 9.48 0.96 12.15
CA ASP A 28 8.86 2.28 11.92
C ASP A 28 8.04 2.37 10.61
N CYS A 29 7.45 1.27 10.15
CA CYS A 29 6.67 1.18 8.92
C CYS A 29 5.38 0.43 9.17
N VAL A 30 4.31 0.99 8.63
CA VAL A 30 2.99 0.39 8.62
C VAL A 30 2.64 -0.04 7.20
N MET A 31 2.14 -1.26 7.05
CA MET A 31 1.61 -1.75 5.80
C MET A 31 0.08 -1.69 5.83
N HIS A 32 -0.51 -1.05 4.83
CA HIS A 32 -1.94 -1.10 4.56
C HIS A 32 -2.19 -2.06 3.41
N VAL A 33 -3.07 -3.04 3.62
CA VAL A 33 -3.55 -3.96 2.60
C VAL A 33 -4.94 -3.50 2.19
N LEU A 34 -5.11 -3.15 0.93
CA LEU A 34 -6.34 -2.55 0.38
C LEU A 34 -6.84 -3.41 -0.77
N SER A 35 -8.13 -3.70 -0.78
CA SER A 35 -8.80 -4.20 -1.99
C SER A 35 -8.95 -3.08 -3.01
N ARG A 36 -9.04 -3.44 -4.30
CA ARG A 36 -9.35 -2.47 -5.34
C ARG A 36 -10.69 -1.78 -5.13
N SER A 37 -11.72 -2.50 -4.71
CA SER A 37 -13.06 -1.94 -4.41
C SER A 37 -12.99 -0.87 -3.33
N PHE A 38 -12.22 -1.10 -2.26
CA PHE A 38 -12.02 -0.11 -1.20
C PHE A 38 -11.36 1.17 -1.73
N CYS A 39 -10.39 1.06 -2.64
CA CYS A 39 -9.74 2.22 -3.25
C CYS A 39 -10.64 3.06 -4.16
N ILE A 40 -11.80 2.54 -4.56
CA ILE A 40 -12.83 3.29 -5.31
C ILE A 40 -13.69 4.13 -4.34
N SER A 41 -13.78 3.74 -3.07
CA SER A 41 -14.56 4.46 -2.06
C SER A 41 -13.88 5.75 -1.59
N GLU A 42 -14.67 6.75 -1.17
CA GLU A 42 -14.16 8.04 -0.69
C GLU A 42 -13.38 7.93 0.64
N HIS A 43 -13.59 6.85 1.38
CA HIS A 43 -12.97 6.60 2.70
C HIS A 43 -11.45 6.41 2.65
N LEU A 44 -10.83 6.24 1.48
CA LEU A 44 -9.37 6.08 1.38
C LEU A 44 -8.61 7.30 1.95
N ASN A 45 -9.18 8.50 1.83
CA ASN A 45 -8.58 9.72 2.37
C ASN A 45 -8.63 9.79 3.91
N GLU A 46 -9.51 9.04 4.55
CA GLU A 46 -9.65 9.01 6.00
C GLU A 46 -8.57 8.14 6.65
N LEU A 47 -7.96 7.23 5.89
CA LEU A 47 -6.88 6.37 6.38
C LEU A 47 -5.60 7.18 6.60
N LYS A 48 -5.15 7.20 7.86
CA LYS A 48 -3.86 7.78 8.26
C LYS A 48 -2.73 7.21 7.40
N GLY A 49 -1.94 8.09 6.81
CA GLY A 49 -0.76 7.73 6.01
C GLY A 49 -1.00 7.73 4.50
N MET A 50 -2.25 7.71 4.01
CA MET A 50 -2.52 7.68 2.57
C MET A 50 -2.13 8.96 1.82
N GLN A 51 -1.92 10.07 2.54
CA GLN A 51 -1.42 11.35 2.01
C GLN A 51 0.10 11.50 2.16
N ARG A 52 0.79 10.52 2.75
CA ARG A 52 2.25 10.56 2.99
C ARG A 52 3.01 9.85 1.87
N PRO A 53 4.34 10.09 1.76
CA PRO A 53 5.18 9.31 0.90
C PRO A 53 5.05 7.82 1.19
N ALA A 54 4.89 7.02 0.13
CA ALA A 54 4.65 5.60 0.22
C ALA A 54 5.37 4.83 -0.88
N LEU A 55 5.86 3.63 -0.52
CA LEU A 55 6.14 2.55 -1.46
C LEU A 55 4.89 1.68 -1.54
N TYR A 56 4.51 1.19 -2.71
CA TYR A 56 3.35 0.31 -2.85
C TYR A 56 3.54 -0.76 -3.91
N LEU A 57 2.82 -1.87 -3.72
CA LEU A 57 2.70 -2.97 -4.67
C LEU A 57 1.23 -3.12 -5.08
N LEU A 58 0.97 -3.24 -6.38
CA LEU A 58 -0.31 -3.65 -6.94
C LEU A 58 -0.17 -5.08 -7.46
N ILE A 59 -1.06 -5.98 -7.04
CA ILE A 59 -0.99 -7.41 -7.35
C ILE A 59 -2.34 -7.88 -7.87
N ASP A 60 -2.35 -8.78 -8.85
CA ASP A 60 -3.54 -9.58 -9.21
C ASP A 60 -3.46 -11.02 -8.68
N GLU A 61 -4.56 -11.73 -8.81
CA GLU A 61 -4.67 -13.13 -8.35
C GLU A 61 -3.81 -14.11 -9.17
N LYS A 62 -3.31 -13.68 -10.33
CA LYS A 62 -2.50 -14.48 -11.26
C LYS A 62 -0.99 -14.21 -11.11
N GLY A 63 -0.59 -13.39 -10.14
CA GLY A 63 0.81 -13.10 -9.83
C GLY A 63 1.41 -11.94 -10.63
N LYS A 64 0.63 -11.20 -11.43
CA LYS A 64 1.10 -9.96 -12.06
C LYS A 64 1.30 -8.91 -10.97
N GLY A 65 2.47 -8.27 -11.00
CA GLY A 65 2.85 -7.27 -10.01
C GLY A 65 3.30 -5.94 -10.62
N TYR A 66 3.05 -4.87 -9.89
CA TYR A 66 3.59 -3.54 -10.16
C TYR A 66 4.06 -2.91 -8.86
N ILE A 67 5.28 -2.37 -8.84
CA ILE A 67 5.83 -1.62 -7.71
C ILE A 67 5.96 -0.14 -8.09
N GLY A 68 5.66 0.75 -7.15
CA GLY A 68 5.84 2.17 -7.36
C GLY A 68 6.03 2.94 -6.07
N GLN A 69 6.54 4.17 -6.21
CA GLN A 69 6.63 5.15 -5.14
C GLN A 69 5.74 6.37 -5.44
N THR A 70 5.28 7.04 -4.39
CA THR A 70 4.44 8.23 -4.50
C THR A 70 4.63 9.15 -3.30
N LYS A 71 4.26 10.43 -3.44
CA LYS A 71 4.15 11.38 -2.32
C LYS A 71 2.84 11.22 -1.54
N GLY A 72 1.85 10.54 -2.11
CA GLY A 72 0.57 10.21 -1.51
C GLY A 72 -0.14 9.13 -2.31
N PHE A 73 -0.56 8.04 -1.66
CA PHE A 73 -1.22 6.93 -2.31
C PHE A 73 -2.67 7.26 -2.71
N ALA A 74 -3.41 8.01 -1.89
CA ALA A 74 -4.80 8.37 -2.17
C ALA A 74 -4.97 9.12 -3.51
N ALA A 75 -4.03 10.01 -3.85
CA ALA A 75 -4.03 10.67 -5.15
C ALA A 75 -3.58 9.72 -6.27
N ARG A 76 -2.51 8.95 -6.04
CA ARG A 76 -1.89 8.09 -7.06
C ARG A 76 -2.79 6.92 -7.47
N VAL A 77 -3.60 6.39 -6.56
CA VAL A 77 -4.45 5.24 -6.88
C VAL A 77 -5.48 5.56 -7.95
N LYS A 78 -5.92 6.82 -8.08
CA LYS A 78 -6.86 7.27 -9.13
C LYS A 78 -6.31 7.01 -10.54
N ASP A 79 -5.02 7.30 -10.77
CA ASP A 79 -4.35 6.98 -12.03
C ASP A 79 -4.31 5.46 -12.29
N HIS A 80 -4.05 4.66 -11.24
CA HIS A 80 -3.99 3.21 -11.37
C HIS A 80 -5.37 2.57 -11.53
N LEU A 81 -6.42 3.19 -10.99
CA LEU A 81 -7.79 2.78 -11.25
C LEU A 81 -8.10 2.90 -12.75
N ALA A 82 -7.69 4.00 -13.40
CA ALA A 82 -7.93 4.21 -14.83
C ALA A 82 -6.97 3.42 -15.75
N LYS A 83 -5.67 3.42 -15.45
CA LYS A 83 -4.62 2.92 -16.36
C LYS A 83 -4.21 1.48 -16.11
N LYS A 84 -4.59 0.91 -14.95
CA LYS A 84 -4.23 -0.46 -14.55
C LYS A 84 -5.47 -1.17 -13.99
N PRO A 85 -6.42 -1.59 -14.83
CA PRO A 85 -7.64 -2.24 -14.35
C PRO A 85 -7.41 -3.65 -13.77
N TRP A 86 -6.24 -4.25 -14.01
CA TRP A 86 -5.96 -5.67 -13.74
C TRP A 86 -5.71 -6.01 -12.26
N TRP A 87 -5.25 -5.08 -11.43
CA TRP A 87 -4.88 -5.41 -10.04
C TRP A 87 -6.11 -5.59 -9.16
N THR A 88 -6.04 -6.49 -8.20
CA THR A 88 -7.14 -6.75 -7.25
C THR A 88 -6.80 -6.26 -5.85
N ARG A 89 -5.50 -6.12 -5.53
CA ARG A 89 -5.02 -5.72 -4.21
C ARG A 89 -3.85 -4.75 -4.28
N ALA A 90 -3.79 -3.84 -3.31
CA ALA A 90 -2.66 -2.97 -3.07
C ALA A 90 -2.06 -3.22 -1.68
N TYR A 91 -0.73 -3.25 -1.61
CA TYR A 91 0.04 -3.23 -0.37
C TYR A 91 0.77 -1.89 -0.31
N VAL A 92 0.50 -1.07 0.70
CA VAL A 92 0.99 0.30 0.80
C VAL A 92 1.81 0.46 2.08
N PHE A 93 3.08 0.78 1.91
CA PHE A 93 4.06 0.94 2.97
C PHE A 93 4.27 2.41 3.25
N VAL A 94 3.92 2.83 4.47
CA VAL A 94 4.08 4.20 4.94
C VAL A 94 4.94 4.20 6.20
N SER A 95 5.70 5.27 6.39
CA SER A 95 6.43 5.49 7.64
C SER A 95 5.43 5.67 8.80
N ALA A 96 5.69 4.99 9.91
CA ALA A 96 4.92 5.10 11.15
C ALA A 96 5.14 6.48 11.80
N SER A 97 6.39 6.94 11.82
CA SER A 97 6.76 8.32 12.16
C SER A 97 6.46 9.23 10.97
N GLY A 98 5.56 10.20 11.18
CA GLY A 98 5.20 11.22 10.19
C GLY A 98 6.33 12.20 9.95
#